data_AF-A0A0F9XN64-F1
#
_entry.id   AF-A0A0F9XN64-F1
#
_cell.length_a   1.000
_cell.length_b   1.000
_cell.length_c   1.000
_cell.angle_alpha   90.00
_cell.angle_beta   90.00
_cell.angle_gamma   90.00
#
_symmetry.space_group_name_H-M   'P 1'
#
loop_
_entity.id
_entity.type
_entity.pdbx_description
1 polymer ?
#
loop_
_entity_poly.entity_id
_entity_poly.type
_entity_poly.pdbx_seq_one_letter_code
_entity_poly.pdbx_strand_id
1 'polypeptide(L)'
;MELMYRVQARKKGVTGYRNVCRPTKFGNSFSIEEYGRTKAVQLYKEKTIRPKIKNDTIEEWLGDLIDAESIGCTCPLTLLCHADVLVWVINKIRKYRRIKNE
;
A
#
# COMPACT_ATOMS: atom_id res chain seq x y z
N MET A 1 20.95 17.69 9.09
CA MET A 1 19.54 17.47 9.47
C MET A 1 19.19 16.04 9.09
N GLU A 2 19.31 15.14 10.06
CA GLU A 2 19.19 13.70 9.86
C GLU A 2 17.72 13.36 9.58
N LEU A 3 17.41 13.07 8.32
CA LEU A 3 16.10 12.58 7.89
C LEU A 3 15.89 11.20 8.53
N MET A 4 15.36 11.18 9.76
CA MET A 4 14.93 9.95 10.42
C MET A 4 13.97 9.21 9.48
N TYR A 5 14.46 8.10 8.94
CA TYR A 5 13.81 7.27 7.94
C TYR A 5 12.45 6.78 8.44
N ARG A 6 11.37 7.27 7.86
CA ARG A 6 10.02 6.76 8.14
C ARG A 6 9.73 5.59 7.20
N VAL A 7 10.02 4.37 7.66
CA VAL A 7 9.45 3.15 7.07
C VAL A 7 7.95 3.30 7.06
N GLN A 8 7.33 3.15 5.89
CA GLN A 8 5.87 3.11 5.83
C GLN A 8 5.42 1.89 6.63
N ALA A 9 4.50 2.11 7.57
CA ALA A 9 3.87 1.06 8.33
C ALA A 9 2.35 1.22 8.20
N ARG A 10 1.65 0.09 8.27
CA ARG A 10 0.20 0.10 8.34
C ARG A 10 -0.20 0.62 9.72
N LYS A 11 -0.91 1.75 9.76
CA LYS A 11 -1.44 2.35 10.99
C LYS A 11 -2.91 2.72 10.79
N LYS A 12 -3.65 2.86 11.88
CA LYS A 12 -5.04 3.32 11.85
C LYS A 12 -5.24 4.42 12.88
N GLY A 13 -6.12 5.37 12.58
CA GLY A 13 -6.57 6.37 13.55
C GLY A 13 -5.47 7.31 14.06
N VAL A 14 -4.38 7.45 13.30
CA VAL A 14 -3.31 8.40 13.59
C VAL A 14 -3.40 9.60 12.66
N THR A 15 -2.90 10.75 13.11
CA THR A 15 -2.79 11.95 12.27
C THR A 15 -1.97 11.64 11.01
N GLY A 16 -2.44 12.13 9.86
CA GLY A 16 -1.77 11.92 8.57
C GLY A 16 -1.97 10.52 7.95
N TYR A 17 -2.85 9.67 8.50
CA TYR A 17 -3.17 8.38 7.87
C TYR A 17 -4.03 8.57 6.61
N ARG A 18 -3.68 7.87 5.53
CA ARG A 18 -4.53 7.75 4.34
C ARG A 18 -5.34 6.46 4.38
N ASN A 19 -6.65 6.61 4.22
CA ASN A 19 -7.58 5.49 4.13
C ASN A 19 -7.49 4.81 2.76
N VAL A 20 -7.24 3.50 2.75
CA VAL A 20 -7.18 2.67 1.53
C VAL A 20 -8.35 1.68 1.45
N CYS A 21 -9.42 1.88 2.22
CA CYS A 21 -10.62 1.06 2.15
C CYS A 21 -11.42 1.30 0.87
N ARG A 22 -12.35 0.39 0.57
CA ARG A 22 -13.43 0.68 -0.39
C ARG A 22 -14.27 1.87 0.13
N PRO A 23 -14.78 2.76 -0.73
CA PRO A 23 -14.73 2.73 -2.21
C PRO A 23 -13.53 3.47 -2.84
N THR A 24 -12.43 3.71 -2.10
CA THR A 24 -11.27 4.38 -2.71
C THR A 24 -10.66 3.55 -3.85
N LYS A 25 -9.94 4.21 -4.77
CA LYS A 25 -9.19 3.54 -5.85
C LYS A 25 -8.17 2.50 -5.37
N PHE A 26 -7.76 2.59 -4.10
CA PHE A 26 -6.81 1.68 -3.45
C PHE A 26 -7.47 0.49 -2.75
N GLY A 27 -8.81 0.49 -2.63
CA GLY A 27 -9.58 -0.58 -2.00
C GLY A 27 -9.35 -1.93 -2.68
N ASN A 28 -9.38 -3.01 -1.88
CA ASN A 28 -9.35 -4.36 -2.44
C ASN A 28 -10.68 -4.68 -3.13
N SER A 29 -10.65 -4.88 -4.45
CA SER A 29 -11.82 -5.33 -5.23
C SER A 29 -12.21 -6.78 -4.93
N PHE A 30 -11.28 -7.58 -4.39
CA PHE A 30 -11.51 -8.97 -4.01
C PHE A 30 -11.94 -9.04 -2.55
N SER A 31 -13.21 -9.41 -2.31
CA SER A 31 -13.78 -9.44 -0.96
C SER A 31 -13.23 -10.62 -0.14
N ILE A 32 -13.22 -10.49 1.18
CA ILE A 32 -12.79 -11.57 2.07
C ILE A 32 -13.88 -12.64 2.14
N GLU A 33 -15.13 -12.21 2.04
CA GLU A 33 -16.33 -13.05 2.04
C GLU A 33 -16.32 -14.05 0.87
N GLU A 34 -15.89 -13.62 -0.32
CA GLU A 34 -15.89 -14.45 -1.52
C GLU A 34 -14.63 -15.32 -1.66
N TYR A 35 -13.44 -14.76 -1.37
CA TYR A 35 -12.17 -15.43 -1.65
C TYR A 35 -11.44 -15.94 -0.40
N GLY A 36 -11.85 -15.51 0.78
CA GLY A 36 -11.03 -15.66 1.98
C GLY A 36 -9.85 -14.69 1.99
N ARG A 37 -9.32 -14.41 3.19
CA ARG A 37 -8.33 -13.34 3.43
C ARG A 37 -7.06 -13.49 2.59
N THR A 38 -6.43 -14.67 2.63
CA THR A 38 -5.16 -14.91 1.94
C THR A 38 -5.30 -14.76 0.43
N LYS A 39 -6.34 -15.36 -0.15
CA LYS A 39 -6.58 -15.31 -1.59
C LYS A 39 -7.00 -13.91 -2.04
N ALA A 40 -7.84 -13.21 -1.28
CA ALA A 40 -8.22 -11.83 -1.57
C ALA A 40 -7.01 -10.90 -1.65
N VAL A 41 -6.04 -11.04 -0.73
CA VAL A 41 -4.80 -10.24 -0.74
C VAL A 41 -3.86 -10.67 -1.87
N GLN A 42 -3.78 -11.97 -2.17
CA GLN A 42 -3.03 -12.46 -3.31
C GLN A 42 -3.59 -11.92 -4.63
N LEU A 43 -4.91 -11.97 -4.81
CA LEU A 43 -5.58 -11.44 -6.01
C LEU A 43 -5.35 -9.93 -6.13
N TYR A 44 -5.40 -9.18 -5.03
CA TYR A 44 -5.05 -7.76 -5.04
C TYR A 44 -3.63 -7.53 -5.56
N LYS A 45 -2.65 -8.30 -5.06
CA LYS A 45 -1.26 -8.22 -5.51
C LYS A 45 -1.14 -8.54 -7.01
N GLU A 46 -1.74 -9.64 -7.47
CA GLU A 46 -1.57 -10.13 -8.84
C GLU A 46 -2.40 -9.38 -9.89
N LYS A 47 -3.59 -8.90 -9.52
CA LYS A 47 -4.56 -8.31 -10.45
C LYS A 47 -4.62 -6.78 -10.35
N THR A 48 -4.28 -6.20 -9.21
CA THR A 48 -4.29 -4.73 -9.04
C THR A 48 -2.89 -4.13 -9.12
N ILE A 49 -1.94 -4.70 -8.37
CA ILE A 49 -0.59 -4.13 -8.21
C ILE A 49 0.35 -4.55 -9.34
N ARG A 50 0.45 -5.85 -9.63
CA ARG A 50 1.40 -6.37 -10.63
C ARG A 50 1.23 -5.77 -12.03
N PRO A 51 0.01 -5.54 -12.56
CA PRO A 51 -0.14 -4.88 -13.86
C PRO A 51 0.40 -3.44 -13.87
N LYS A 52 0.26 -2.70 -12.76
CA LYS A 52 0.78 -1.32 -12.65
C LYS A 52 2.29 -1.27 -12.61
N ILE A 53 2.91 -2.24 -11.93
CA ILE A 53 4.37 -2.40 -11.95
C ILE A 53 4.84 -2.76 -13.36
N LYS A 54 4.18 -3.73 -14.02
CA LYS A 54 4.55 -4.17 -15.37
C LYS A 54 4.45 -3.04 -16.41
N ASN A 55 3.46 -2.18 -16.26
CA ASN A 55 3.20 -1.07 -17.18
C ASN A 55 3.90 0.23 -16.76
N ASP A 56 4.77 0.20 -15.75
CA ASP A 56 5.49 1.38 -15.22
C ASP A 56 4.58 2.56 -14.77
N THR A 57 3.36 2.25 -14.32
CA THR A 57 2.36 3.24 -13.86
C THR A 57 2.17 3.23 -12.35
N ILE A 58 2.95 2.43 -11.62
CA ILE A 58 2.76 2.21 -10.19
C ILE A 58 3.03 3.48 -9.36
N GLU A 59 4.06 4.26 -9.70
CA GLU A 59 4.39 5.47 -8.94
C GLU A 59 3.32 6.55 -9.09
N GLU A 60 2.86 6.79 -10.33
CA GLU A 60 1.76 7.72 -10.62
C GLU A 60 0.48 7.29 -9.90
N TRP A 61 0.11 6.02 -10.00
CA TRP A 61 -1.10 5.50 -9.35
C TRP A 61 -1.04 5.65 -7.83
N LEU A 62 0.14 5.47 -7.23
CA LEU A 62 0.37 5.60 -5.79
C LEU A 62 0.57 7.04 -5.31
N GLY A 63 0.56 8.06 -6.18
CA GLY A 63 0.95 9.44 -5.84
C GLY A 63 0.49 9.92 -4.45
N ASP A 64 -0.81 9.83 -4.16
CA ASP A 64 -1.41 10.26 -2.88
C ASP A 64 -0.92 9.49 -1.64
N LEU A 65 -0.40 8.27 -1.83
CA LEU A 65 0.09 7.38 -0.79
C LEU A 65 1.61 7.42 -0.63
N ILE A 66 2.37 7.79 -1.68
CA ILE A 66 3.84 7.83 -1.62
C ILE A 66 4.33 8.81 -0.57
N ASP A 67 3.63 9.93 -0.39
CA ASP A 67 3.98 10.97 0.59
C ASP A 67 3.21 10.85 1.91
N ALA A 68 2.33 9.86 2.01
CA ALA A 68 1.57 9.63 3.23
C ALA A 68 2.49 9.17 4.38
N GLU A 69 2.32 9.76 5.56
CA GLU A 69 3.03 9.33 6.77
C GLU A 69 2.61 7.91 7.21
N SER A 70 1.34 7.58 7.01
CA SER A 70 0.83 6.23 7.25
C SER A 70 -0.34 5.91 6.35
N ILE A 71 -0.58 4.61 6.12
CA ILE A 71 -1.76 4.14 5.39
C ILE A 71 -2.50 3.08 6.19
N GLY A 72 -3.81 3.03 6.05
CA GLY A 72 -4.67 2.18 6.87
C GLY A 72 -5.91 1.66 6.15
N CYS A 73 -6.28 0.43 6.48
CA CYS A 73 -7.55 -0.19 6.13
C CYS A 73 -8.32 -0.52 7.43
N THR A 74 -9.62 -0.78 7.35
CA THR A 74 -10.46 -1.17 8.50
C THR A 74 -10.14 -2.56 9.05
N CYS A 75 -9.55 -3.47 8.25
CA CYS A 75 -9.11 -4.81 8.70
C CYS A 75 -8.22 -4.74 9.95
N PRO A 76 -8.33 -5.63 10.96
CA PRO A 76 -7.44 -5.66 12.13
C PRO A 76 -5.95 -5.64 11.77
N LEU A 77 -5.12 -4.93 12.54
CA LEU A 77 -3.67 -4.80 12.27
C LEU A 77 -2.91 -6.12 12.40
N THR A 78 -3.43 -7.05 13.19
CA THR A 78 -2.88 -8.41 13.39
C THR A 78 -3.19 -9.37 12.24
N LEU A 79 -4.02 -8.95 11.27
CA LEU A 79 -4.45 -9.79 10.16
C LEU A 79 -3.94 -9.24 8.83
N LEU A 80 -3.59 -10.17 7.93
CA LEU A 80 -3.19 -9.88 6.56
C LEU A 80 -4.26 -9.04 5.83
N CYS A 81 -3.81 -8.00 5.14
CA CYS A 81 -4.64 -7.03 4.43
C CYS A 81 -3.95 -6.55 3.15
N HIS A 82 -4.75 -6.01 2.24
CA HIS A 82 -4.22 -5.38 1.01
C HIS A 82 -3.37 -4.14 1.31
N ALA A 83 -3.62 -3.45 2.42
CA ALA A 83 -2.80 -2.34 2.89
C ALA A 83 -1.34 -2.77 3.15
N ASP A 84 -1.10 -4.02 3.55
CA ASP A 84 0.25 -4.54 3.76
C ASP A 84 1.01 -4.64 2.43
N VAL A 85 0.31 -4.98 1.34
CA VAL A 85 0.88 -4.99 -0.01
C VAL A 85 1.26 -3.57 -0.45
N LEU A 86 0.38 -2.59 -0.23
CA LEU A 86 0.66 -1.18 -0.55
C LEU A 86 1.87 -0.65 0.22
N VAL A 87 1.94 -0.92 1.53
CA VAL A 87 3.09 -0.57 2.38
C VAL A 87 4.40 -1.13 1.81
N TRP A 88 4.39 -2.41 1.43
CA TRP A 88 5.57 -3.06 0.86
C TRP A 88 6.02 -2.39 -0.45
N VAL A 89 5.09 -2.07 -1.36
CA VAL A 89 5.41 -1.41 -2.64
C VAL A 89 5.95 0.00 -2.42
N ILE A 90 5.31 0.80 -1.56
CA ILE A 90 5.75 2.17 -1.25
C ILE A 90 7.18 2.17 -0.69
N ASN A 91 7.46 1.26 0.24
CA ASN A 91 8.81 1.13 0.82
C ASN A 91 9.86 0.75 -0.24
N LYS A 92 9.51 -0.09 -1.22
CA LYS A 92 10.39 -0.43 -2.35
C LYS A 92 10.67 0.79 -3.24
N ILE A 93 9.64 1.55 -3.60
CA ILE A 93 9.78 2.77 -4.42
C ILE A 93 10.63 3.81 -3.70
N ARG A 94 10.32 4.11 -2.42
CA ARG A 94 11.11 5.06 -1.60
C ARG A 94 12.59 4.65 -1.53
N LYS A 95 12.87 3.35 -1.33
CA LYS A 95 14.25 2.83 -1.34
C LYS A 95 14.92 3.00 -2.70
N TYR A 96 14.23 2.70 -3.80
CA TYR A 96 14.78 2.82 -5.15
C TYR A 96 15.10 4.27 -5.52
N ARG A 97 14.18 5.21 -5.25
CA ARG A 97 14.40 6.66 -5.45
C ARG A 97 15.65 7.15 -4.72
N ARG A 98 15.89 6.66 -3.50
CA ARG A 98 17.08 7.02 -2.73
C ARG A 98 18.37 6.59 -3.44
N ILE A 99 18.46 5.33 -3.85
CA ILE A 99 19.66 4.78 -4.53
C ILE A 99 19.96 5.53 -5.83
N LYS A 100 18.93 6.00 -6.54
CA LYS A 100 19.10 6.74 -7.81
C LYS A 100 19.56 8.20 -7.60
N ASN A 101 19.31 8.76 -6.42
CA ASN A 101 19.63 10.15 -6.08
C ASN A 101 20.91 10.28 -5.22
N GLU A 102 21.55 9.15 -4.89
CA GLU A 102 22.88 9.04 -4.28
C GLU A 102 23.93 8.87 -5.39
#